data_AF-A0A7C3DEC5-F1
#
_entry.id   AF-A0A7C3DEC5-F1
#
_cell.length_a   1.000
_cell.length_b   1.000
_cell.length_c   1.000
_cell.angle_alpha   90.00
_cell.angle_beta   90.00
_cell.angle_gamma   90.00
#
_symmetry.space_group_name_H-M   'P 1'
#
loop_
_entity.id
_entity.type
_entity.pdbx_description
1 polymer ?
#
loop_
_entity_poly.entity_id
_entity_poly.type
_entity_poly.pdbx_seq_one_letter_code
_entity_poly.pdbx_strand_id
1 'polypeptide(L)'
;MAKKIKQSLRLFVGLAISAFFLYLAFRGVDLQKVGQALTQADYWWFVPALAALFGSHWLRAVRHKLLLNPVHHFRSGQLFSALMIGYMANDVLPAHLGEVLRAYIIGKKGRLPASLTLATIAVERVIDVLTLILIMGLTFVIFPFPAWVRTSGYITFGFAVGLIVFLVALRKYEGTVTRWTKRLLGPISGKLANKVATLIAEFARGVVPLQRKMDYVWVAVLSGLIWAGYVLVFVFGFLAFDLSRVYNLPWNAALVTLVITTIAVVVPSSPGYVGTYHWLC
;
A
#
# COMPACT_ATOMS: atom_id res chain seq x y z
N MET A 1 31.39 28.36 9.14
CA MET A 1 30.95 28.95 7.85
C MET A 1 30.68 27.89 6.77
N ALA A 2 31.61 26.96 6.50
CA ALA A 2 31.46 25.90 5.47
C ALA A 2 30.23 24.98 5.61
N LYS A 3 29.75 24.71 6.84
CA LYS A 3 28.56 23.88 7.10
C LYS A 3 27.25 24.55 6.66
N LYS A 4 27.14 25.88 6.86
CA LYS A 4 25.99 26.70 6.40
C LYS A 4 25.97 26.81 4.87
N ILE A 5 27.14 26.97 4.23
CA ILE A 5 27.27 27.02 2.77
C ILE A 5 26.88 25.68 2.14
N LYS A 6 27.32 24.54 2.69
CA LYS A 6 26.89 23.21 2.23
C LYS A 6 25.38 22.97 2.40
N GLN A 7 24.74 23.51 3.45
CA GLN A 7 23.30 23.41 3.64
C GLN A 7 22.52 24.29 2.66
N SER A 8 22.95 25.54 2.45
CA SER A 8 22.32 26.46 1.49
C SER A 8 22.45 25.94 0.05
N LEU A 9 23.61 25.38 -0.32
CA LEU A 9 23.80 24.76 -1.63
C LEU A 9 22.90 23.53 -1.82
N ARG A 10 22.75 22.66 -0.81
CA ARG A 10 21.82 21.52 -0.88
C ARG A 10 20.37 21.95 -1.00
N LEU A 11 19.97 23.01 -0.30
CA LEU A 11 18.63 23.59 -0.40
C LEU A 11 18.38 24.13 -1.81
N PHE A 12 19.33 24.91 -2.35
CA PHE A 12 19.22 25.50 -3.69
C PHE A 12 19.16 24.42 -4.78
N VAL A 13 20.04 23.42 -4.70
CA VAL A 13 20.02 22.27 -5.62
C VAL A 13 18.71 21.51 -5.49
N GLY A 14 18.21 21.27 -4.28
CA GLY A 14 16.90 20.64 -4.06
C GLY A 14 15.75 21.44 -4.68
N LEU A 15 15.70 22.75 -4.46
CA LEU A 15 14.69 23.65 -5.04
C LEU A 15 14.78 23.70 -6.56
N ALA A 16 15.97 23.78 -7.13
CA ALA A 16 16.17 23.79 -8.58
C ALA A 16 15.72 22.47 -9.21
N ILE A 17 16.04 21.33 -8.58
CA ILE A 17 15.57 20.01 -9.02
C ILE A 17 14.05 19.93 -8.92
N SER A 18 13.45 20.34 -7.79
CA SER A 18 12.00 20.36 -7.62
C SER A 18 11.31 21.26 -8.65
N ALA A 19 11.84 22.45 -8.91
CA ALA A 19 11.30 23.37 -9.91
C ALA A 19 11.40 22.78 -11.33
N PHE A 20 12.51 22.12 -11.67
CA PHE A 20 12.68 21.42 -12.94
C PHE A 20 11.64 20.30 -13.13
N PHE A 21 11.43 19.46 -12.12
CA PHE A 21 10.44 18.38 -12.19
C PHE A 21 8.99 18.89 -12.17
N LEU A 22 8.70 19.97 -11.43
CA LEU A 22 7.40 20.64 -11.50
C LEU A 22 7.16 21.21 -12.91
N TYR A 23 8.15 21.89 -13.49
CA TYR A 23 8.06 22.36 -14.87
C TYR A 23 7.78 21.19 -15.84
N LEU A 24 8.51 20.08 -15.72
CA LEU A 24 8.26 18.89 -16.56
C LEU A 24 6.85 18.32 -16.37
N ALA A 25 6.34 18.28 -15.13
CA ALA A 25 5.00 17.78 -14.83
C ALA A 25 3.89 18.68 -15.42
N PHE A 26 4.08 20.00 -15.39
CA PHE A 26 3.07 20.97 -15.86
C PHE A 26 3.24 21.40 -17.32
N ARG A 27 4.38 21.12 -17.99
CA ARG A 27 4.64 21.56 -19.36
C ARG A 27 3.60 21.07 -20.37
N GLY A 28 2.97 19.92 -20.13
CA GLY A 28 1.91 19.36 -20.97
C GLY A 28 0.50 19.69 -20.52
N VAL A 29 0.32 20.44 -19.43
CA VAL A 29 -0.98 20.68 -18.79
C VAL A 29 -1.46 22.10 -19.08
N ASP A 30 -2.65 22.20 -19.66
CA ASP A 30 -3.34 23.48 -19.83
C ASP A 30 -3.92 23.94 -18.48
N LEU A 31 -3.17 24.79 -17.78
CA LEU A 31 -3.55 25.31 -16.46
C LEU A 31 -4.87 26.09 -16.49
N GLN A 32 -5.24 26.67 -17.63
CA GLN A 32 -6.52 27.37 -17.78
C GLN A 32 -7.68 26.38 -17.76
N LYS A 33 -7.56 25.26 -18.48
CA LYS A 33 -8.55 24.17 -18.43
C LYS A 33 -8.64 23.52 -17.06
N VAL A 34 -7.50 23.34 -16.37
CA VAL A 34 -7.50 22.85 -14.97
C VAL A 34 -8.26 23.81 -14.06
N GLY A 35 -7.99 25.11 -14.16
CA GLY A 35 -8.72 26.13 -13.39
C GLY A 35 -10.23 26.10 -13.66
N GLN A 36 -10.62 26.00 -14.94
CA GLN A 36 -12.02 25.89 -15.33
C GLN A 36 -12.68 24.62 -14.76
N ALA A 37 -12.02 23.46 -14.90
CA ALA A 37 -12.52 22.19 -14.36
C ALA A 37 -12.70 22.26 -12.83
N LEU A 38 -11.78 22.90 -12.11
CA LEU A 38 -11.90 23.11 -10.66
C LEU A 38 -13.07 24.04 -10.30
N THR A 39 -13.34 25.08 -11.10
CA THR A 39 -14.48 25.98 -10.83
C THR A 39 -15.84 25.37 -11.17
N GLN A 40 -15.88 24.42 -12.11
CA GLN A 40 -17.11 23.78 -12.57
C GLN A 40 -17.44 22.47 -11.84
N ALA A 41 -16.52 21.96 -11.02
CA ALA A 41 -16.70 20.72 -10.30
C ALA A 41 -17.84 20.80 -9.27
N ASP A 42 -18.67 19.77 -9.22
CA ASP A 42 -19.66 19.59 -8.16
C ASP A 42 -19.02 18.91 -6.95
N TYR A 43 -18.61 19.75 -6.00
CA TYR A 43 -17.91 19.31 -4.80
C TYR A 43 -18.78 18.47 -3.85
N TRP A 44 -20.10 18.41 -4.03
CA TRP A 44 -20.96 17.55 -3.20
C TRP A 44 -20.60 16.08 -3.32
N TRP A 45 -20.09 15.64 -4.48
CA TRP A 45 -19.62 14.28 -4.69
C TRP A 45 -18.37 13.92 -3.89
N PHE A 46 -17.61 14.90 -3.37
CA PHE A 46 -16.51 14.60 -2.46
C PHE A 46 -16.97 14.09 -1.10
N VAL A 47 -18.17 14.44 -0.64
CA VAL A 47 -18.69 13.94 0.65
C VAL A 47 -18.83 12.42 0.64
N PRO A 48 -19.57 11.79 -0.31
CA PRO A 48 -19.62 10.34 -0.39
C PRO A 48 -18.28 9.72 -0.80
N ALA A 49 -17.41 10.40 -1.55
CA ALA A 49 -16.06 9.93 -1.84
C ALA A 49 -15.20 9.80 -0.57
N LEU A 50 -15.20 10.82 0.29
CA LEU A 50 -14.51 10.80 1.57
C LEU A 50 -15.10 9.74 2.50
N ALA A 51 -16.43 9.60 2.54
CA ALA A 51 -17.08 8.55 3.31
C ALA A 51 -16.67 7.14 2.84
N ALA A 52 -16.61 6.91 1.52
CA ALA A 52 -16.13 5.66 0.94
C ALA A 52 -14.65 5.41 1.26
N LEU A 53 -13.80 6.44 1.19
CA LEU A 53 -12.37 6.35 1.50
C LEU A 53 -12.13 5.99 2.97
N PHE A 54 -12.67 6.79 3.90
CA PHE A 54 -12.53 6.55 5.34
C PHE A 54 -13.20 5.25 5.78
N GLY A 55 -14.36 4.92 5.19
CA GLY A 55 -15.04 3.63 5.40
C GLY A 55 -14.15 2.46 4.97
N SER A 56 -13.53 2.53 3.80
CA SER A 56 -12.60 1.51 3.31
C SER A 56 -11.38 1.36 4.21
N HIS A 57 -10.83 2.48 4.71
CA HIS A 57 -9.72 2.45 5.66
C HIS A 57 -10.12 1.88 7.03
N TRP A 58 -11.35 2.14 7.49
CA TRP A 58 -11.88 1.53 8.70
C TRP A 58 -12.05 0.02 8.54
N LEU A 59 -12.65 -0.43 7.43
CA LEU A 59 -12.78 -1.86 7.10
C LEU A 59 -11.42 -2.54 7.02
N ARG A 60 -10.40 -1.85 6.49
CA ARG A 60 -9.02 -2.33 6.48
C ARG A 60 -8.47 -2.55 7.89
N ALA A 61 -8.74 -1.64 8.83
CA ALA A 61 -8.37 -1.80 10.22
C ALA A 61 -9.13 -2.96 10.91
N VAL A 62 -10.41 -3.15 10.59
CA VAL A 62 -11.21 -4.30 11.06
C VAL A 62 -10.65 -5.62 10.52
N ARG A 63 -10.29 -5.67 9.23
CA ARG A 63 -9.66 -6.84 8.62
C ARG A 63 -8.29 -7.13 9.25
N HIS A 64 -7.48 -6.10 9.50
CA HIS A 64 -6.19 -6.28 10.18
C HIS A 64 -6.36 -6.81 11.61
N LYS A 65 -7.41 -6.39 12.31
CA LYS A 65 -7.77 -6.94 13.62
C LYS A 65 -7.98 -8.46 13.54
N LEU A 66 -8.73 -8.93 12.54
CA LEU A 66 -8.95 -10.37 12.34
C LEU A 66 -7.64 -11.13 12.13
N LEU A 67 -6.72 -10.58 11.33
CA LEU A 67 -5.39 -11.17 11.09
C LEU A 67 -4.51 -11.18 12.35
N LEU A 68 -4.69 -10.21 13.25
CA LEU A 68 -3.91 -10.09 14.49
C LEU A 68 -4.49 -10.85 15.68
N ASN A 69 -5.80 -11.16 15.70
CA ASN A 69 -6.47 -11.84 16.80
C ASN A 69 -5.78 -13.14 17.27
N PRO A 70 -5.19 -13.99 16.40
CA PRO A 70 -4.47 -15.18 16.84
C PRO A 70 -3.25 -14.88 17.72
N VAL A 71 -2.71 -13.65 17.66
CA VAL A 71 -1.54 -13.21 18.43
C VAL A 71 -1.94 -12.29 19.58
N HIS A 72 -2.77 -11.28 19.31
CA HIS A 72 -3.17 -10.28 20.29
C HIS A 72 -4.49 -9.59 19.89
N HIS A 73 -5.34 -9.32 20.88
CA HIS A 73 -6.63 -8.67 20.65
C HIS A 73 -6.49 -7.14 20.71
N PHE A 74 -6.80 -6.48 19.59
CA PHE A 74 -6.82 -5.01 19.51
C PHE A 74 -8.23 -4.47 19.28
N ARG A 75 -8.47 -3.21 19.67
CA ARG A 75 -9.66 -2.47 19.23
C ARG A 75 -9.43 -1.93 17.82
N SER A 76 -10.45 -1.96 16.96
CA SER A 76 -10.34 -1.50 15.56
C SER A 76 -9.86 -0.04 15.47
N GLY A 77 -10.30 0.83 16.39
CA GLY A 77 -9.84 2.22 16.46
C GLY A 77 -8.33 2.38 16.72
N GLN A 78 -7.71 1.47 17.49
CA GLN A 78 -6.26 1.52 17.73
C GLN A 78 -5.47 1.18 16.47
N LEU A 79 -5.95 0.20 15.71
CA LEU A 79 -5.36 -0.22 14.43
C LEU A 79 -5.63 0.79 13.33
N PHE A 80 -6.82 1.39 13.31
CA PHE A 80 -7.17 2.48 12.39
C PHE A 80 -6.26 3.69 12.61
N SER A 81 -6.06 4.10 13.87
CA SER A 81 -5.13 5.20 14.18
C SER A 81 -3.70 4.87 13.70
N ALA A 82 -3.23 3.64 13.90
CA ALA A 82 -1.91 3.22 13.44
C ALA A 82 -1.82 3.17 11.90
N LEU A 83 -2.90 2.77 11.23
CA LEU A 83 -3.02 2.78 9.77
C LEU A 83 -2.91 4.21 9.22
N MET A 84 -3.65 5.16 9.79
CA MET A 84 -3.63 6.57 9.37
C MET A 84 -2.25 7.20 9.57
N ILE A 85 -1.58 6.92 10.69
CA ILE A 85 -0.19 7.38 10.91
C ILE A 85 0.75 6.77 9.87
N GLY A 86 0.55 5.50 9.51
CA GLY A 86 1.32 4.83 8.46
C GLY A 86 1.12 5.48 7.09
N TYR A 87 -0.11 5.83 6.72
CA TYR A 87 -0.39 6.54 5.47
C TYR A 87 0.22 7.94 5.44
N MET A 88 0.02 8.74 6.51
CA MET A 88 0.67 10.04 6.64
C MET A 88 2.19 9.93 6.51
N ALA A 89 2.80 8.89 7.07
CA ALA A 89 4.23 8.67 6.95
C ALA A 89 4.66 8.26 5.54
N ASN A 90 3.84 7.55 4.76
CA ASN A 90 4.13 7.25 3.35
C ASN A 90 4.04 8.49 2.45
N ASP A 91 3.24 9.48 2.84
CA ASP A 91 3.13 10.74 2.09
C ASP A 91 4.38 11.63 2.30
N VAL A 92 5.09 11.45 3.42
CA VAL A 92 6.27 12.26 3.79
C VAL A 92 7.59 11.51 3.58
N LEU A 93 7.63 10.21 3.88
CA LEU A 93 8.85 9.40 3.83
C LEU A 93 8.94 8.63 2.51
N PRO A 94 10.14 8.53 1.91
CA PRO A 94 10.34 7.71 0.71
C PRO A 94 10.23 6.21 1.04
N ALA A 95 10.12 5.39 -0.02
CA ALA A 95 10.22 3.92 0.04
C ALA A 95 9.20 3.21 0.94
N HIS A 96 8.01 3.80 1.12
CA HIS A 96 6.89 3.22 1.87
C HIS A 96 7.25 2.85 3.33
N LEU A 97 8.17 3.61 3.95
CA LEU A 97 8.61 3.38 5.33
C LEU A 97 7.48 3.57 6.36
N GLY A 98 6.36 4.16 5.98
CA GLY A 98 5.17 4.26 6.83
C GLY A 98 4.58 2.91 7.24
N GLU A 99 4.82 1.83 6.47
CA GLU A 99 4.42 0.48 6.89
C GLU A 99 5.26 -0.05 8.05
N VAL A 100 6.57 0.24 8.02
CA VAL A 100 7.48 -0.09 9.13
C VAL A 100 7.10 0.72 10.37
N LEU A 101 6.72 1.99 10.19
CA LEU A 101 6.22 2.82 11.29
C LEU A 101 4.91 2.28 11.85
N ARG A 102 3.95 1.88 11.00
CA ARG A 102 2.70 1.21 11.41
C ARG A 102 3.00 -0.04 12.22
N ALA A 103 3.91 -0.90 11.75
CA ALA A 103 4.33 -2.10 12.48
C ALA A 103 4.89 -1.77 13.87
N TYR A 104 5.78 -0.76 13.95
CA TYR A 104 6.36 -0.30 15.21
C TYR A 104 5.29 0.25 16.17
N ILE A 105 4.35 1.07 15.70
CA ILE A 105 3.29 1.64 16.54
C ILE A 105 2.37 0.55 17.08
N ILE A 106 1.96 -0.41 16.24
CA ILE A 106 1.13 -1.54 16.67
C ILE A 106 1.90 -2.40 17.67
N GLY A 107 3.17 -2.68 17.40
CA GLY A 107 4.06 -3.42 18.30
C GLY A 107 4.16 -2.75 19.66
N LYS A 108 4.41 -1.45 19.69
CA LYS A 108 4.47 -0.66 20.93
C LYS A 108 3.15 -0.66 21.69
N LYS A 109 2.01 -0.51 21.01
CA LYS A 109 0.68 -0.51 21.64
C LYS A 109 0.30 -1.88 22.23
N GLY A 110 0.69 -2.97 21.58
CA GLY A 110 0.40 -4.34 22.03
C GLY A 110 1.51 -5.00 22.84
N ARG A 111 2.63 -4.30 23.10
CA ARG A 111 3.85 -4.89 23.67
C ARG A 111 4.32 -6.13 22.88
N LEU A 112 4.16 -6.09 21.55
CA LEU A 112 4.59 -7.12 20.61
C LEU A 112 5.88 -6.71 19.90
N PRO A 113 6.71 -7.67 19.48
CA PRO A 113 7.84 -7.38 18.61
C PRO A 113 7.38 -6.75 17.29
N ALA A 114 8.10 -5.72 16.84
CA ALA A 114 7.76 -5.02 15.59
C ALA A 114 7.93 -5.92 14.34
N SER A 115 8.84 -6.89 14.40
CA SER A 115 9.03 -7.94 13.38
C SER A 115 7.78 -8.79 13.20
N LEU A 116 7.13 -9.16 14.31
CA LEU A 116 5.88 -9.93 14.30
C LEU A 116 4.74 -9.12 13.66
N THR A 117 4.57 -7.87 14.06
CA THR A 117 3.50 -7.01 13.52
C THR A 117 3.75 -6.65 12.05
N LEU A 118 5.02 -6.56 11.63
CA LEU A 118 5.38 -6.39 10.23
C LEU A 118 4.99 -7.62 9.40
N ALA A 119 5.17 -8.83 9.92
CA ALA A 119 4.75 -10.05 9.24
C ALA A 119 3.24 -10.11 9.02
N THR A 120 2.43 -9.64 9.98
CA THR A 120 0.96 -9.62 9.81
C THR A 120 0.53 -8.57 8.78
N ILE A 121 1.25 -7.45 8.68
CA ILE A 121 1.08 -6.48 7.59
C ILE A 121 1.49 -7.09 6.25
N ALA A 122 2.57 -7.87 6.18
CA ALA A 122 2.96 -8.57 4.96
C ALA A 122 1.87 -9.55 4.48
N VAL A 123 1.23 -10.29 5.41
CA VAL A 123 0.07 -11.14 5.09
C VAL A 123 -1.11 -10.30 4.58
N GLU A 124 -1.41 -9.16 5.20
CA GLU A 124 -2.41 -8.21 4.72
C GLU A 124 -2.10 -7.76 3.27
N ARG A 125 -0.83 -7.47 2.96
CA ARG A 125 -0.39 -7.06 1.61
C ARG A 125 -0.55 -8.15 0.57
N VAL A 126 -0.23 -9.39 0.92
CA VAL A 126 -0.51 -10.54 0.05
C VAL A 126 -1.99 -10.61 -0.29
N ILE A 127 -2.88 -10.48 0.71
CA ILE A 127 -4.34 -10.52 0.49
C ILE A 127 -4.78 -9.39 -0.46
N ASP A 128 -4.24 -8.18 -0.29
CA ASP A 128 -4.56 -7.06 -1.17
C ASP A 128 -4.08 -7.29 -2.61
N VAL A 129 -2.85 -7.77 -2.79
CA VAL A 129 -2.30 -8.04 -4.12
C VAL A 129 -3.09 -9.16 -4.81
N LEU A 130 -3.49 -10.21 -4.09
CA LEU A 130 -4.36 -11.25 -4.64
C LEU A 130 -5.73 -10.70 -5.04
N THR A 131 -6.31 -9.81 -4.22
CA THR A 131 -7.59 -9.17 -4.54
C THR A 131 -7.46 -8.26 -5.76
N LEU A 132 -6.37 -7.50 -5.87
CA LEU A 132 -6.05 -6.69 -7.05
C LEU A 132 -5.93 -7.55 -8.31
N ILE A 133 -5.20 -8.66 -8.25
CA ILE A 133 -5.04 -9.57 -9.39
C ILE A 133 -6.39 -10.16 -9.81
N LEU A 134 -7.24 -10.51 -8.85
CA LEU A 134 -8.60 -10.96 -9.13
C LEU A 134 -9.42 -9.86 -9.83
N ILE A 135 -9.41 -8.63 -9.32
CA ILE A 135 -10.12 -7.49 -9.93
C ILE A 135 -9.58 -7.20 -11.33
N MET A 136 -8.26 -7.23 -11.52
CA MET A 136 -7.62 -7.04 -12.82
C MET A 136 -8.01 -8.15 -13.80
N GLY A 137 -8.07 -9.41 -13.34
CA GLY A 137 -8.54 -10.54 -14.13
C GLY A 137 -10.01 -10.41 -14.55
N LEU A 138 -10.89 -9.99 -13.64
CA LEU A 138 -12.29 -9.71 -13.95
C LEU A 138 -12.44 -8.53 -14.91
N THR A 139 -11.63 -7.48 -14.71
CA THR A 139 -11.63 -6.29 -15.59
C THR A 139 -11.15 -6.63 -16.99
N PHE A 140 -10.18 -7.55 -17.13
CA PHE A 140 -9.66 -7.99 -18.43
C PHE A 140 -10.73 -8.63 -19.33
N VAL A 141 -11.72 -9.32 -18.76
CA VAL A 141 -12.86 -9.88 -19.50
C VAL A 141 -13.70 -8.79 -20.17
N ILE A 142 -13.74 -7.61 -19.57
CA ILE A 142 -14.60 -6.49 -19.98
C ILE A 142 -13.79 -5.45 -20.78
N PHE A 143 -12.49 -5.32 -20.51
CA PHE A 143 -11.61 -4.33 -21.13
C PHE A 143 -10.25 -4.96 -21.51
N PRO A 144 -9.89 -5.01 -22.81
CA PRO A 144 -8.62 -5.58 -23.23
C PRO A 144 -7.47 -4.63 -22.88
N PHE A 145 -6.81 -4.90 -21.76
CA PHE A 145 -5.69 -4.10 -21.31
C PHE A 145 -4.50 -4.13 -22.32
N PRO A 146 -3.75 -3.01 -22.44
CA PRO A 146 -2.50 -2.99 -23.18
C PRO A 146 -1.50 -4.04 -22.69
N ALA A 147 -0.60 -4.47 -23.56
CA ALA A 147 0.39 -5.51 -23.25
C ALA A 147 1.23 -5.19 -22.00
N TRP A 148 1.58 -3.92 -21.78
CA TRP A 148 2.36 -3.51 -20.63
C TRP A 148 1.62 -3.71 -19.29
N VAL A 149 0.30 -3.44 -19.23
CA VAL A 149 -0.52 -3.68 -18.03
C VAL A 149 -0.59 -5.18 -17.75
N ARG A 150 -0.79 -5.98 -18.79
CA ARG A 150 -0.84 -7.45 -18.68
C ARG A 150 0.49 -8.01 -18.17
N THR A 151 1.62 -7.55 -18.71
CA THR A 151 2.96 -7.95 -18.23
C THR A 151 3.17 -7.56 -16.77
N SER A 152 2.81 -6.33 -16.38
CA SER A 152 2.85 -5.89 -14.98
C SER A 152 1.98 -6.77 -14.08
N GLY A 153 0.82 -7.20 -14.58
CA GLY A 153 -0.05 -8.16 -13.91
C GLY A 153 0.62 -9.51 -13.66
N TYR A 154 1.27 -10.10 -14.67
CA TYR A 154 2.01 -11.36 -14.51
C TYR A 154 3.20 -11.23 -13.55
N ILE A 155 3.95 -10.13 -13.61
CA ILE A 155 5.06 -9.87 -12.68
C ILE A 155 4.52 -9.76 -11.25
N THR A 156 3.44 -9.02 -11.05
CA THR A 156 2.80 -8.84 -9.74
C THR A 156 2.29 -10.17 -9.18
N PHE A 157 1.70 -11.03 -10.03
CA PHE A 157 1.29 -12.38 -9.66
C PHE A 157 2.48 -13.26 -9.27
N GLY A 158 3.54 -13.27 -10.07
CA GLY A 158 4.77 -14.01 -9.76
C GLY A 158 5.39 -13.58 -8.42
N PHE A 159 5.44 -12.27 -8.16
CA PHE A 159 5.90 -11.73 -6.88
C PHE A 159 4.99 -12.15 -5.72
N ALA A 160 3.66 -12.08 -5.88
CA ALA A 160 2.71 -12.50 -4.86
C ALA A 160 2.87 -13.99 -4.51
N VAL A 161 2.98 -14.86 -5.52
CA VAL A 161 3.24 -16.30 -5.32
C VAL A 161 4.59 -16.52 -4.63
N GLY A 162 5.64 -15.84 -5.09
CA GLY A 162 6.97 -15.91 -4.47
C GLY A 162 6.95 -15.49 -2.99
N LEU A 163 6.24 -14.41 -2.66
CA LEU A 163 6.08 -13.94 -1.29
C LEU A 163 5.28 -14.93 -0.44
N ILE A 164 4.19 -15.51 -0.96
CA ILE A 164 3.43 -16.56 -0.26
C ILE A 164 4.33 -17.76 0.04
N VAL A 165 5.03 -18.28 -0.97
CA VAL A 165 5.94 -19.42 -0.82
C VAL A 165 7.03 -19.08 0.20
N PHE A 166 7.61 -17.89 0.14
CA PHE A 166 8.59 -17.41 1.10
C PHE A 166 8.03 -17.39 2.54
N LEU A 167 6.86 -16.80 2.77
CA LEU A 167 6.24 -16.72 4.09
C LEU A 167 5.90 -18.10 4.66
N VAL A 168 5.35 -18.99 3.83
CA VAL A 168 5.03 -20.38 4.22
C VAL A 168 6.31 -21.18 4.52
N ALA A 169 7.33 -21.07 3.67
CA ALA A 169 8.61 -21.73 3.87
C ALA A 169 9.30 -21.21 5.15
N LEU A 170 9.30 -19.89 5.36
CA LEU A 170 9.87 -19.27 6.55
C LEU A 170 9.19 -19.76 7.83
N ARG A 171 7.86 -19.88 7.82
CA ARG A 171 7.09 -20.43 8.94
C ARG A 171 7.39 -21.92 9.17
N LYS A 172 7.42 -22.73 8.11
CA LYS A 172 7.64 -24.18 8.18
C LYS A 172 9.07 -24.53 8.62
N TYR A 173 10.05 -23.76 8.17
CA TYR A 173 11.48 -24.03 8.38
C TYR A 173 12.12 -23.06 9.38
N GLU A 174 11.34 -22.39 10.25
CA GLU A 174 11.80 -21.39 11.22
C GLU A 174 13.03 -21.87 12.04
N GLY A 175 12.96 -23.09 12.59
CA GLY A 175 14.06 -23.67 13.38
C GLY A 175 15.33 -23.91 12.57
N THR A 176 15.19 -24.28 11.30
CA THR A 176 16.31 -24.47 10.38
C THR A 176 16.92 -23.12 10.02
N VAL A 177 16.11 -22.15 9.61
CA VAL A 177 16.56 -20.80 9.22
C VAL A 177 17.29 -20.11 10.38
N THR A 178 16.75 -20.18 11.60
CA THR A 178 17.39 -19.60 12.79
C THR A 178 18.72 -20.29 13.13
N ARG A 179 18.81 -21.62 12.98
CA ARG A 179 20.07 -22.37 13.15
C ARG A 179 21.12 -21.98 12.11
N TRP A 180 20.75 -21.89 10.82
CA TRP A 180 21.65 -21.46 9.76
C TRP A 180 22.11 -20.01 9.95
N THR A 181 21.19 -19.12 10.35
CA THR A 181 21.52 -17.73 10.70
C THR A 181 22.60 -17.68 11.79
N LYS A 182 22.45 -18.49 12.84
CA LYS A 182 23.45 -18.57 13.93
C LYS A 182 24.79 -19.15 13.48
N ARG A 183 24.79 -20.12 12.55
CA ARG A 183 26.03 -20.70 11.99
C ARG A 183 26.78 -19.72 11.09
N LEU A 184 26.06 -18.96 10.26
CA LEU A 184 26.66 -18.02 9.31
C LEU A 184 27.13 -16.73 9.99
N LEU A 185 26.32 -16.16 10.89
CA LEU A 185 26.65 -14.91 11.58
C LEU A 185 27.40 -15.11 12.90
N GLY A 186 27.38 -16.32 13.47
CA GLY A 186 28.05 -16.65 14.72
C GLY A 186 29.55 -16.36 14.72
N PRO A 187 30.30 -16.70 13.66
CA PRO A 187 31.73 -16.38 13.54
C PRO A 187 32.02 -14.87 13.49
N ILE A 188 31.07 -14.06 13.02
CA ILE A 188 31.23 -12.60 12.93
C ILE A 188 30.91 -11.95 14.28
N SER A 189 29.75 -12.30 14.87
CA SER A 189 29.34 -11.81 16.18
C SER A 189 28.18 -12.63 16.73
N GLY A 190 28.40 -13.29 17.87
CA GLY A 190 27.34 -14.03 18.57
C GLY A 190 26.14 -13.16 18.97
N LYS A 191 26.37 -11.88 19.30
CA LYS A 191 25.29 -10.93 19.62
C LYS A 191 24.43 -10.61 18.41
N LEU A 192 25.05 -10.34 17.26
CA LEU A 192 24.34 -10.08 16.00
C LEU A 192 23.55 -11.32 15.55
N ALA A 193 24.19 -12.49 15.57
CA ALA A 193 23.58 -13.76 15.22
C ALA A 193 22.32 -14.06 16.03
N ASN A 194 22.39 -13.88 17.35
CA ASN A 194 21.23 -14.04 18.22
C ASN A 194 20.14 -13.00 17.94
N LYS A 195 20.50 -11.73 17.76
CA LYS A 195 19.54 -10.66 17.46
C LYS A 195 18.77 -10.94 16.16
N VAL A 196 19.47 -11.29 15.08
CA VAL A 196 18.85 -11.59 13.79
C VAL A 196 18.00 -12.87 13.87
N ALA A 197 18.48 -13.91 14.53
CA ALA A 197 17.70 -15.13 14.73
C ALA A 197 16.40 -14.87 15.51
N THR A 198 16.43 -14.03 16.55
CA THR A 198 15.23 -13.62 17.28
C THR A 198 14.27 -12.84 16.40
N LEU A 199 14.76 -11.89 15.59
CA LEU A 199 13.92 -11.14 14.65
C LEU A 199 13.24 -12.05 13.63
N ILE A 200 13.96 -13.04 13.10
CA ILE A 200 13.41 -14.04 12.17
C ILE A 200 12.33 -14.89 12.85
N ALA A 201 12.59 -15.39 14.05
CA ALA A 201 11.63 -16.19 14.81
C ALA A 201 10.36 -15.40 15.14
N GLU A 202 10.50 -14.14 15.55
CA GLU A 202 9.38 -13.24 15.79
C GLU A 202 8.57 -12.94 14.53
N PHE A 203 9.25 -12.69 13.41
CA PHE A 203 8.60 -12.48 12.11
C PHE A 203 7.83 -13.73 11.67
N ALA A 204 8.47 -14.91 11.72
CA ALA A 204 7.83 -16.18 11.40
C ALA A 204 6.61 -16.43 12.29
N ARG A 205 6.69 -16.12 13.60
CA ARG A 205 5.56 -16.19 14.53
C ARG A 205 4.40 -15.24 14.19
N GLY A 206 4.62 -14.18 13.42
CA GLY A 206 3.55 -13.32 12.92
C GLY A 206 2.83 -13.85 11.69
N VAL A 207 3.39 -14.86 11.01
CA VAL A 207 2.73 -15.58 9.91
C VAL A 207 1.86 -16.68 10.50
N VAL A 208 0.68 -16.31 10.98
CA VAL A 208 -0.26 -17.22 11.65
C VAL A 208 -1.49 -17.45 10.76
N PRO A 209 -1.83 -18.71 10.44
CA PRO A 209 -3.11 -19.03 9.82
C PRO A 209 -4.29 -18.55 10.69
N LEU A 210 -5.39 -18.14 10.07
CA LEU A 210 -6.59 -17.78 10.82
C LEU A 210 -7.14 -18.99 11.58
N GLN A 211 -7.66 -18.76 12.78
CA GLN A 211 -8.09 -19.80 13.71
C GLN A 211 -9.38 -20.50 13.26
N ARG A 212 -10.34 -19.75 12.70
CA ARG A 212 -11.64 -20.30 12.26
C ARG A 212 -11.76 -20.22 10.73
N LYS A 213 -12.37 -21.24 10.11
CA LYS A 213 -12.67 -21.23 8.66
C LYS A 213 -13.50 -20.00 8.26
N MET A 214 -14.42 -19.57 9.14
CA MET A 214 -15.25 -18.39 8.93
C MET A 214 -14.44 -17.08 8.87
N ASP A 215 -13.27 -17.02 9.53
CA ASP A 215 -12.43 -15.82 9.49
C ASP A 215 -11.87 -15.58 8.09
N TYR A 216 -11.57 -16.64 7.33
CA TYR A 216 -11.16 -16.53 5.92
C TYR A 216 -12.27 -15.92 5.05
N VAL A 217 -13.52 -16.32 5.29
CA VAL A 217 -14.69 -15.75 4.59
C VAL A 217 -14.84 -14.28 4.94
N TRP A 218 -14.74 -13.90 6.22
CA TRP A 218 -14.80 -12.50 6.62
C TRP A 218 -13.66 -11.66 6.04
N VAL A 219 -12.44 -12.20 5.97
CA VAL A 219 -11.31 -11.53 5.32
C VAL A 219 -11.57 -11.32 3.83
N ALA A 220 -12.15 -12.30 3.13
CA ALA A 220 -12.51 -12.17 1.73
C ALA A 220 -13.61 -11.12 1.51
N VAL A 221 -14.70 -11.17 2.30
CA VAL A 221 -15.80 -10.20 2.23
C VAL A 221 -15.30 -8.78 2.53
N LEU A 222 -14.52 -8.60 3.60
CA LEU A 222 -13.93 -7.30 3.93
C LEU A 222 -13.00 -6.79 2.82
N SER A 223 -12.23 -7.68 2.19
CA SER A 223 -11.39 -7.29 1.04
C SER A 223 -12.26 -6.81 -0.11
N GLY A 224 -13.30 -7.55 -0.49
CA GLY A 224 -14.25 -7.11 -1.53
C GLY A 224 -14.86 -5.74 -1.23
N LEU A 225 -15.30 -5.51 0.01
CA LEU A 225 -15.87 -4.22 0.42
C LEU A 225 -14.86 -3.07 0.42
N ILE A 226 -13.63 -3.31 0.84
CA ILE A 226 -12.54 -2.30 0.80
C ILE A 226 -12.29 -1.87 -0.65
N TRP A 227 -12.15 -2.83 -1.56
CA TRP A 227 -11.87 -2.53 -2.96
C TRP A 227 -13.08 -1.90 -3.66
N ALA A 228 -14.30 -2.35 -3.37
CA ALA A 228 -15.52 -1.70 -3.85
C ALA A 228 -15.60 -0.25 -3.39
N GLY A 229 -15.24 0.04 -2.13
CA GLY A 229 -15.15 1.41 -1.63
C GLY A 229 -14.11 2.25 -2.38
N TYR A 230 -12.95 1.68 -2.74
CA TYR A 230 -11.98 2.38 -3.60
C TYR A 230 -12.48 2.62 -5.03
N VAL A 231 -13.25 1.70 -5.61
CA VAL A 231 -13.94 1.95 -6.90
C VAL A 231 -14.91 3.13 -6.76
N LEU A 232 -15.70 3.17 -5.68
CA LEU A 232 -16.64 4.27 -5.44
C LEU A 232 -15.95 5.63 -5.33
N VAL A 233 -14.75 5.70 -4.76
CA VAL A 233 -13.94 6.94 -4.75
C VAL A 233 -13.71 7.44 -6.19
N PHE A 234 -13.34 6.56 -7.12
CA PHE A 234 -13.17 6.93 -8.53
C PHE A 234 -14.49 7.30 -9.21
N VAL A 235 -15.58 6.55 -8.96
CA VAL A 235 -16.92 6.86 -9.50
C VAL A 235 -17.35 8.27 -9.08
N PHE A 236 -17.25 8.59 -7.80
CA PHE A 236 -17.62 9.92 -7.29
C PHE A 236 -16.68 11.01 -7.79
N GLY A 237 -15.39 10.72 -7.97
CA GLY A 237 -14.46 11.62 -8.64
C GLY A 237 -14.89 11.94 -10.09
N PHE A 238 -15.30 10.93 -10.85
CA PHE A 238 -15.77 11.14 -12.23
C PHE A 238 -17.08 11.94 -12.28
N LEU A 239 -17.98 11.73 -11.32
CA LEU A 239 -19.22 12.51 -11.20
C LEU A 239 -18.95 13.96 -10.79
N ALA A 240 -18.00 14.20 -9.87
CA ALA A 240 -17.63 15.54 -9.42
C ALA A 240 -17.19 16.44 -10.59
N PHE A 241 -16.48 15.88 -11.57
CA PHE A 241 -15.95 16.61 -12.72
C PHE A 241 -16.75 16.38 -14.03
N ASP A 242 -17.92 15.75 -13.95
CA ASP A 242 -18.77 15.36 -15.09
C ASP A 242 -18.02 14.58 -16.21
N LEU A 243 -16.95 13.88 -15.86
CA LEU A 243 -16.08 13.19 -16.81
C LEU A 243 -16.81 12.07 -17.54
N SER A 244 -17.76 11.42 -16.84
CA SER A 244 -18.59 10.36 -17.41
C SER A 244 -19.39 10.83 -18.61
N ARG A 245 -19.94 12.06 -18.55
CA ARG A 245 -20.74 12.63 -19.64
C ARG A 245 -19.86 13.26 -20.72
N VAL A 246 -18.86 14.05 -20.32
CA VAL A 246 -17.99 14.78 -21.25
C VAL A 246 -17.20 13.84 -22.15
N TYR A 247 -16.69 12.73 -21.60
CA TYR A 247 -15.86 11.76 -22.33
C TYR A 247 -16.62 10.46 -22.68
N ASN A 248 -17.93 10.40 -22.42
CA ASN A 248 -18.77 9.22 -22.63
C ASN A 248 -18.13 7.95 -22.03
N LEU A 249 -17.66 8.06 -20.77
CA LEU A 249 -16.91 6.97 -20.15
C LEU A 249 -17.86 5.81 -19.81
N PRO A 250 -17.45 4.57 -20.11
CA PRO A 250 -18.23 3.40 -19.70
C PRO A 250 -18.17 3.23 -18.17
N TRP A 251 -19.16 2.54 -17.60
CA TRP A 251 -19.28 2.34 -16.15
C TRP A 251 -18.05 1.64 -15.53
N ASN A 252 -17.33 0.84 -16.32
CA ASN A 252 -16.12 0.12 -15.91
C ASN A 252 -14.85 0.97 -15.96
N ALA A 253 -14.91 2.23 -16.42
CA ALA A 253 -13.74 3.12 -16.44
C ALA A 253 -13.15 3.33 -15.04
N ALA A 254 -13.98 3.38 -14.00
CA ALA A 254 -13.52 3.50 -12.61
C ALA A 254 -12.71 2.26 -12.16
N LEU A 255 -13.11 1.06 -12.60
CA LEU A 255 -12.38 -0.18 -12.33
C LEU A 255 -11.02 -0.21 -13.04
N VAL A 256 -11.01 0.19 -14.32
CA VAL A 256 -9.78 0.30 -15.12
C VAL A 256 -8.81 1.30 -14.49
N THR A 257 -9.32 2.46 -14.09
CA THR A 257 -8.52 3.52 -13.43
C THR A 257 -7.97 3.04 -12.09
N LEU A 258 -8.77 2.34 -11.28
CA LEU A 258 -8.31 1.73 -10.03
C LEU A 258 -7.15 0.73 -10.26
N VAL A 259 -7.24 -0.12 -11.29
CA VAL A 259 -6.18 -1.08 -11.61
C VAL A 259 -4.90 -0.35 -12.03
N ILE A 260 -4.99 0.60 -12.96
CA ILE A 260 -3.84 1.35 -13.47
C ILE A 260 -3.16 2.17 -12.36
N THR A 261 -3.95 2.88 -11.56
CA THR A 261 -3.43 3.68 -10.43
C THR A 261 -2.79 2.81 -9.36
N THR A 262 -3.35 1.63 -9.07
CA THR A 262 -2.74 0.73 -8.08
C THR A 262 -1.40 0.20 -8.57
N ILE A 263 -1.27 -0.14 -9.86
CA ILE A 263 0.03 -0.53 -10.45
C ILE A 263 1.03 0.61 -10.31
N ALA A 264 0.61 1.86 -10.52
CA ALA A 264 1.44 3.05 -10.35
C ALA A 264 1.98 3.20 -8.91
N VAL A 265 1.14 2.89 -7.92
CA VAL A 265 1.45 2.94 -6.49
C VAL A 265 2.39 1.81 -6.06
N VAL A 266 2.38 0.66 -6.74
CA VAL A 266 3.30 -0.45 -6.46
C VAL A 266 4.74 -0.11 -6.87
N VAL A 267 4.93 0.75 -7.88
CA VAL A 267 6.26 1.19 -8.30
C VAL A 267 6.87 2.09 -7.21
N PRO A 268 8.07 1.75 -6.68
CA PRO A 268 8.74 2.58 -5.68
C PRO A 268 8.94 3.99 -6.23
N SER A 269 8.25 4.96 -5.65
CA SER A 269 8.17 6.32 -6.16
C SER A 269 8.52 7.34 -5.08
N SER A 270 8.57 8.61 -5.47
CA SER A 270 8.72 9.73 -4.55
C SER A 270 7.61 9.75 -3.49
N PRO A 271 7.84 10.41 -2.33
CA PRO A 271 6.82 10.58 -1.30
C PRO A 271 5.47 11.02 -1.88
N GLY A 272 4.38 10.41 -1.41
CA GLY A 272 3.02 10.68 -1.90
C GLY A 272 2.72 10.21 -3.32
N TYR A 273 3.53 9.32 -3.90
CA TYR A 273 3.34 8.74 -5.25
C TYR A 273 3.30 9.77 -6.39
N VAL A 274 3.83 10.96 -6.13
CA VAL A 274 3.93 12.04 -7.12
C VAL A 274 4.77 11.56 -8.31
N GLY A 275 4.38 11.90 -9.53
CA GLY A 275 5.06 11.43 -10.74
C GLY A 275 4.49 10.13 -11.29
N THR A 276 4.66 8.98 -10.63
CA THR A 276 4.19 7.68 -11.17
C THR A 276 2.67 7.65 -11.33
N TYR A 277 1.94 8.20 -10.38
CA TYR A 277 0.48 8.33 -10.46
C TYR A 277 0.06 9.25 -11.62
N HIS A 278 0.75 10.37 -11.82
CA HIS A 278 0.44 11.36 -12.86
C HIS A 278 0.87 10.94 -14.26
N TRP A 279 1.84 10.04 -14.38
CA TRP A 279 2.33 9.55 -15.66
C TRP A 279 1.43 8.45 -16.25
N LEU A 280 0.78 7.68 -15.39
CA LEU A 280 -0.03 6.52 -15.78
C LEU A 280 -1.53 6.84 -15.91
N CYS A 281 -1.98 8.02 -15.48
CA CYS A 281 -3.35 8.53 -15.62
C CYS A 281 -3.34 9.77 -16.51
#